data_AF-A0A8T5DRC3-F1
#
_entry.id   AF-A0A8T5DRC3-F1
#
_cell.length_a   1.000
_cell.length_b   1.000
_cell.length_c   1.000
_cell.angle_alpha   90.00
_cell.angle_beta   90.00
_cell.angle_gamma   90.00
#
_symmetry.space_group_name_H-M   'P 1'
#
loop_
_entity.id
_entity.type
_entity.pdbx_description
1 polymer ?
#
loop_
_entity_poly.entity_id
_entity_poly.type
_entity_poly.pdbx_seq_one_letter_code
_entity_poly.pdbx_strand_id
1 'polypeptide(L)'
;IIDGDARLSCLCLAGQVSDSEITTVEGLSEGAHLAPIQTCFAEHGGSQCGFCTPGFLLSAQALLEENDSPTDEEISCAIEGNLCRCTGYQQIVDSIKAAAEIHRGESEPVPPASNPHPNPHPDGPEEPSMPPGHAR
;
A
#
# COMPACT_ATOMS: atom_id res chain seq x y z
N ILE A 1 5.43 0.66 -11.20
CA ILE A 1 6.90 0.58 -11.25
C ILE A 1 7.25 0.01 -12.62
N ILE A 2 8.21 0.59 -13.31
CA ILE A 2 8.65 0.18 -14.66
C ILE A 2 10.15 0.04 -14.60
N ASP A 3 10.65 -1.19 -14.74
CA ASP A 3 12.09 -1.52 -14.64
C ASP A 3 12.73 -0.99 -13.34
N GLY A 4 12.02 -1.13 -12.20
CA GLY A 4 12.46 -0.65 -10.89
C GLY A 4 12.10 0.81 -10.57
N ASP A 5 11.80 1.64 -11.58
CA ASP A 5 11.48 3.05 -11.36
C ASP A 5 9.98 3.31 -11.12
N ALA A 6 9.64 4.16 -10.15
CA ALA A 6 8.30 4.74 -10.07
C ALA A 6 8.07 5.75 -11.21
N ARG A 7 7.06 5.51 -12.06
CA ARG A 7 6.73 6.37 -13.21
C ARG A 7 5.24 6.66 -13.29
N LEU A 8 4.90 7.86 -13.75
CA LEU A 8 3.53 8.24 -14.08
C LEU A 8 3.09 7.58 -15.38
N SER A 9 2.29 6.52 -15.27
CA SER A 9 1.83 5.76 -16.45
C SER A 9 1.00 6.60 -17.42
N CYS A 10 0.31 7.64 -16.94
CA CYS A 10 -0.45 8.56 -17.79
C CYS A 10 0.41 9.41 -18.74
N LEU A 11 1.72 9.50 -18.48
CA LEU A 11 2.70 10.20 -19.32
C LEU A 11 3.61 9.23 -20.08
N CYS A 12 3.30 7.94 -20.05
CA CYS A 12 4.07 6.89 -20.71
C CYS A 12 3.21 6.25 -21.81
N LEU A 13 3.74 6.16 -23.03
CA LEU A 13 3.05 5.47 -24.11
C LEU A 13 3.27 3.96 -23.97
N ALA A 14 2.21 3.17 -24.15
CA ALA A 14 2.31 1.71 -24.04
C ALA A 14 3.40 1.09 -24.94
N GLY A 15 3.62 1.63 -26.14
CA GLY A 15 4.67 1.16 -27.05
C GLY A 15 6.11 1.47 -26.59
N GLN A 16 6.31 2.34 -25.61
CA GLN A 16 7.64 2.62 -25.03
C GLN A 16 8.06 1.58 -23.99
N VAL A 17 7.10 0.79 -23.49
CA VAL A 17 7.29 -0.17 -22.38
C VAL A 17 6.87 -1.58 -22.78
N SER A 18 6.90 -1.88 -24.09
CA SER A 18 6.49 -3.18 -24.65
C SER A 18 7.28 -4.36 -24.09
N ASP A 19 8.53 -4.12 -23.69
CA ASP A 19 9.47 -5.13 -23.23
C ASP A 19 9.97 -4.86 -21.79
N SER A 20 9.32 -3.92 -21.09
CA SER A 20 9.65 -3.57 -19.70
C SER A 20 8.98 -4.50 -18.71
N GLU A 21 9.60 -4.67 -17.54
CA GLU A 21 8.97 -5.27 -16.38
C GLU A 21 8.07 -4.24 -15.68
N ILE A 22 6.80 -4.58 -15.49
CA ILE A 22 5.80 -3.66 -14.92
C ILE A 22 5.18 -4.29 -13.67
N THR A 23 5.35 -3.58 -12.54
CA THR A 23 4.64 -3.89 -11.29
C THR A 23 3.57 -2.84 -11.02
N THR A 24 2.33 -3.29 -10.86
CA THR A 24 1.19 -2.47 -10.42
C THR A 24 0.86 -2.77 -8.95
N VAL A 25 -0.13 -2.09 -8.36
CA VAL A 25 -0.48 -2.26 -6.94
C VAL A 25 -0.91 -3.70 -6.63
N GLU A 26 -1.54 -4.37 -7.58
CA GLU A 26 -1.95 -5.77 -7.50
C GLU A 26 -0.75 -6.73 -7.44
N GLY A 27 0.39 -6.33 -7.98
CA GLY A 27 1.63 -7.10 -7.98
C GLY A 27 2.46 -6.97 -6.70
N LEU A 28 2.09 -6.09 -5.76
CA LEU A 28 2.82 -5.92 -4.50
C LEU A 28 2.54 -7.06 -3.51
N SER A 29 1.31 -7.59 -3.50
CA SER A 29 0.91 -8.64 -2.57
C SER A 29 1.23 -10.04 -3.09
N GLU A 30 1.60 -10.94 -2.17
CA GLU A 30 1.71 -12.37 -2.45
C GLU A 30 0.37 -13.07 -2.21
N GLY A 31 -0.49 -13.05 -3.23
CA GLY A 31 -1.83 -13.60 -3.14
C GLY A 31 -2.67 -12.83 -2.12
N ALA A 32 -2.85 -13.42 -0.93
CA ALA A 32 -3.60 -12.82 0.15
C ALA A 32 -2.74 -12.14 1.22
N HIS A 33 -1.42 -12.20 1.07
CA HIS A 33 -0.47 -11.60 2.00
C HIS A 33 -0.08 -10.23 1.48
N LEU A 34 -0.41 -9.20 2.25
CA LEU A 34 -0.05 -7.82 1.94
C LEU A 34 1.47 -7.63 2.04
N ALA A 35 2.02 -6.82 1.14
CA ALA A 35 3.38 -6.30 1.30
C ALA A 35 3.49 -5.47 2.58
N PRO A 36 4.68 -5.36 3.19
CA PRO A 36 4.90 -4.52 4.38
C PRO A 36 4.33 -3.10 4.22
N ILE A 37 4.56 -2.45 3.07
CA ILE A 37 4.05 -1.11 2.80
C ILE A 37 2.51 -1.04 2.78
N GLN A 38 1.83 -2.07 2.26
CA GLN A 38 0.37 -2.14 2.26
C GLN A 38 -0.18 -2.31 3.68
N THR A 39 0.45 -3.16 4.49
CA THR A 39 0.11 -3.33 5.91
C THR A 39 0.29 -2.03 6.67
N CYS A 40 1.43 -1.35 6.54
CA CYS A 40 1.69 -0.09 7.23
C CYS A 40 0.69 1.02 6.84
N PHE A 41 0.27 1.10 5.57
CA PHE A 41 -0.78 2.03 5.15
C PHE A 41 -2.12 1.77 5.85
N ALA A 42 -2.48 0.51 6.08
CA ALA A 42 -3.69 0.14 6.81
C ALA A 42 -3.58 0.52 8.30
N GLU A 43 -2.45 0.20 8.93
CA GLU A 43 -2.24 0.41 10.38
C GLU A 43 -2.10 1.89 10.76
N HIS A 44 -1.38 2.67 9.95
CA HIS A 44 -1.11 4.08 10.25
C HIS A 44 -2.16 5.04 9.68
N GLY A 45 -3.18 4.53 8.98
CA GLY A 45 -4.19 5.37 8.34
C GLY A 45 -3.67 6.16 7.13
N GLY A 46 -2.69 5.59 6.41
CA GLY A 46 -2.13 6.14 5.17
C GLY A 46 -3.13 6.17 4.00
N SER A 47 -4.33 5.59 4.17
CA SER A 47 -5.41 5.58 3.18
C SER A 47 -6.76 5.93 3.82
N GLN A 48 -7.60 6.64 3.06
CA GLN A 48 -9.00 6.91 3.42
C GLN A 48 -9.92 6.57 2.24
N CYS A 49 -10.10 7.49 1.29
CA CYS A 49 -10.93 7.24 0.10
C CYS A 49 -10.35 6.20 -0.86
N GLY A 50 -9.07 5.84 -0.68
CA GLY A 50 -8.38 4.81 -1.47
C GLY A 50 -7.91 5.25 -2.85
N PHE A 51 -8.37 6.39 -3.38
CA PHE A 51 -8.15 6.74 -4.79
C PHE A 51 -6.66 6.95 -5.14
N CYS A 52 -5.91 7.67 -4.30
CA CYS A 52 -4.49 7.92 -4.52
C CYS A 52 -3.58 6.78 -4.04
N THR A 53 -4.12 5.86 -3.22
CA THR A 53 -3.35 4.85 -2.50
C THR A 53 -2.50 3.97 -3.42
N PRO A 54 -2.98 3.48 -4.58
CA PRO A 54 -2.14 2.71 -5.50
C PRO A 54 -0.87 3.42 -5.94
N GLY A 55 -0.95 4.73 -6.24
CA GLY A 55 0.21 5.53 -6.66
C GLY A 55 1.23 5.70 -5.54
N PHE A 56 0.76 6.05 -4.34
CA PHE A 56 1.61 6.17 -3.17
C PHE A 56 2.31 4.86 -2.80
N LEU A 57 1.60 3.73 -2.82
CA LEU A 57 2.17 2.42 -2.51
C LEU A 57 3.30 2.05 -3.48
N LEU A 58 3.12 2.30 -4.78
CA LEU A 58 4.14 2.02 -5.79
C LEU A 58 5.34 2.96 -5.69
N SER A 59 5.12 4.25 -5.45
CA SER A 59 6.22 5.21 -5.25
C SER A 59 7.02 4.90 -3.98
N ALA A 60 6.33 4.56 -2.89
CA ALA A 60 6.98 4.17 -1.64
C ALA A 60 7.75 2.85 -1.79
N GLN A 61 7.16 1.85 -2.45
CA GLN A 61 7.84 0.57 -2.69
C GLN A 61 9.14 0.77 -3.48
N ALA A 62 9.10 1.53 -4.57
CA ALA A 62 10.30 1.81 -5.38
C ALA A 62 11.38 2.53 -4.56
N LEU A 63 11.00 3.52 -3.73
CA LEU A 63 11.94 4.19 -2.82
C LEU A 63 12.59 3.19 -1.86
N LEU A 64 11.80 2.31 -1.23
CA LEU A 64 12.28 1.38 -0.21
C LEU A 64 13.07 0.19 -0.77
N GLU A 65 12.97 -0.07 -2.07
CA GLU A 65 13.84 -1.01 -2.79
C GLU A 65 15.23 -0.42 -3.06
N GLU A 66 15.32 0.91 -3.27
CA GLU A 66 16.58 1.61 -3.50
C GLU A 66 17.27 2.05 -2.19
N ASN A 67 16.48 2.50 -1.21
CA ASN A 67 16.94 3.07 0.05
C ASN A 67 16.06 2.55 1.20
N ASP A 68 16.63 1.66 2.02
CA ASP A 68 15.96 1.05 3.16
C ASP A 68 15.92 1.94 4.41
N SER A 69 16.55 3.12 4.38
CA SER A 69 16.59 4.08 5.49
C SER A 69 16.42 5.54 5.02
N PRO A 70 15.34 5.87 4.28
CA PRO A 70 15.18 7.19 3.68
C PRO A 70 14.87 8.26 4.74
N THR A 71 15.35 9.48 4.52
CA THR A 71 14.99 10.63 5.36
C THR A 71 13.57 11.15 5.03
N ASP A 72 13.01 11.99 5.90
CA ASP A 72 11.71 12.63 5.68
C ASP A 72 11.66 13.43 4.37
N GLU A 73 12.77 14.09 4.02
CA GLU A 73 12.93 14.81 2.76
C GLU A 73 12.95 13.87 1.55
N GLU A 74 13.65 12.74 1.64
CA GLU A 74 13.69 11.73 0.58
C GLU A 74 12.32 11.07 0.37
N ILE A 75 11.61 10.75 1.46
CA ILE A 75 10.23 10.26 1.41
C ILE A 75 9.32 11.31 0.74
N SER A 76 9.41 12.56 1.18
CA SER A 76 8.58 13.65 0.64
C SER A 76 8.83 13.86 -0.86
N CYS A 77 10.09 13.81 -1.28
CA CYS A 77 10.51 13.89 -2.68
C CYS A 77 9.95 12.73 -3.50
N ALA A 78 10.12 11.49 -3.02
CA ALA A 78 9.65 10.30 -3.73
C ALA A 78 8.13 10.28 -3.99
N ILE A 79 7.35 10.91 -3.09
CA ILE A 79 5.90 10.94 -3.18
C ILE A 79 5.33 12.27 -3.72
N GLU A 80 6.16 13.25 -4.09
CA GLU A 80 5.70 14.60 -4.47
C GLU A 80 4.77 14.61 -5.69
N GLY A 81 4.92 13.63 -6.58
CA GLY A 81 4.06 13.43 -7.75
C GLY A 81 2.70 12.80 -7.44
N ASN A 82 2.47 12.37 -6.19
CA ASN A 82 1.22 11.77 -5.74
C ASN A 82 0.43 12.75 -4.88
N LEU A 83 -0.76 13.12 -5.33
CA LEU A 83 -1.62 14.07 -4.60
C LEU A 83 -2.62 13.33 -3.73
N CYS A 84 -2.67 13.69 -2.43
CA CYS A 84 -3.68 13.19 -1.51
C CYS A 84 -4.61 14.32 -1.04
N ARG A 85 -5.92 14.07 -1.09
CA ARG A 85 -6.93 15.02 -0.56
C ARG A 85 -7.40 14.69 0.85
N CYS A 86 -7.25 13.44 1.29
CA CYS A 86 -7.92 12.93 2.47
C CYS A 86 -7.01 12.88 3.72
N THR A 87 -5.76 12.42 3.57
CA THR A 87 -4.88 12.14 4.72
C THR A 87 -4.18 13.39 5.25
N GLY A 88 -3.76 14.31 4.37
CA GLY A 88 -2.87 15.40 4.76
C GLY A 88 -1.39 14.97 4.87
N TYR A 89 -1.02 13.87 4.21
CA TYR A 89 0.35 13.35 4.02
C TYR A 89 1.06 12.77 5.24
N GLN A 90 0.85 13.27 6.45
CA GLN A 90 1.61 12.80 7.62
C GLN A 90 1.47 11.28 7.83
N GLN A 91 0.25 10.73 7.78
CA GLN A 91 0.02 9.29 7.94
C GLN A 91 0.66 8.46 6.81
N ILE A 92 0.81 9.03 5.62
CA ILE A 92 1.50 8.37 4.51
C ILE A 92 3.00 8.29 4.80
N VAL A 93 3.61 9.39 5.25
CA VAL A 93 5.03 9.42 5.65
C VAL A 93 5.29 8.45 6.79
N ASP A 94 4.42 8.43 7.80
CA ASP A 94 4.52 7.50 8.94
C ASP A 94 4.42 6.04 8.49
N SER A 95 3.54 5.74 7.52
CA SER A 95 3.41 4.40 6.93
C SER A 95 4.68 3.96 6.20
N ILE A 96 5.32 4.87 5.47
CA ILE A 96 6.57 4.59 4.72
C ILE A 96 7.72 4.33 5.68
N LYS A 97 7.84 5.12 6.76
CA LYS A 97 8.84 4.90 7.81
C LYS A 97 8.68 3.55 8.50
N ALA A 98 7.45 3.19 8.86
CA ALA A 98 7.16 1.89 9.46
C ALA A 98 7.52 0.73 8.52
N ALA A 99 7.24 0.88 7.22
CA ALA A 99 7.63 -0.11 6.23
C ALA A 99 9.16 -0.22 6.08
N ALA A 100 9.89 0.90 6.16
CA ALA A 100 11.35 0.93 6.16
C ALA A 100 11.95 0.17 7.36
N GLU A 101 11.40 0.36 8.56
CA GLU A 101 11.80 -0.39 9.76
C GLU A 101 11.62 -1.91 9.58
N ILE A 102 10.53 -2.34 8.91
CA ILE A 102 10.31 -3.74 8.59
C ILE A 102 11.32 -4.25 7.55
N HIS A 103 11.61 -3.47 6.50
CA HIS A 103 12.65 -3.83 5.52
C HIS A 103 14.02 -4.04 6.15
N ARG A 104 14.38 -3.23 7.17
CA ARG A 104 15.63 -3.38 7.93
C ARG A 104 15.60 -4.50 8.98
N GLY A 105 14.46 -5.14 9.20
CA GLY A 105 14.29 -6.18 10.22
C GLY A 105 14.29 -5.66 11.66
N GLU A 106 14.01 -4.36 11.85
CA GLU A 106 13.92 -3.72 13.17
C GLU A 106 12.54 -3.92 13.81
N SER A 107 11.53 -4.15 12.96
CA SER A 107 10.14 -4.38 13.32
C SER A 107 9.56 -5.53 12.48
N GLU A 108 8.52 -6.18 12.98
CA GLU A 108 7.76 -7.18 12.22
C GLU A 108 6.43 -6.59 11.72
N PRO A 109 5.95 -6.99 10.53
CA PRO A 109 4.64 -6.55 10.05
C PRO A 109 3.54 -7.06 10.98
N VAL A 110 2.53 -6.21 11.20
CA VAL A 110 1.35 -6.58 11.99
C VAL A 110 0.65 -7.78 11.32
N PRO A 111 0.38 -8.87 12.05
CA PRO A 111 -0.32 -10.00 11.47
C PRO A 111 -1.75 -9.60 11.10
N PRO A 112 -2.31 -10.15 10.01
CA PRO A 112 -3.65 -9.80 9.57
C PRO A 112 -4.69 -10.14 10.64
N ALA A 113 -5.63 -9.22 10.88
CA ALA A 113 -6.67 -9.38 11.90
C ALA A 113 -7.65 -10.55 11.61
N SER A 114 -7.71 -11.01 10.37
CA SER A 114 -8.58 -12.11 9.94
C SER A 114 -7.95 -12.89 8.80
N ASN A 115 -8.43 -14.12 8.59
CA ASN A 115 -8.03 -14.90 7.42
C ASN A 115 -8.54 -14.23 6.14
N PRO A 116 -7.81 -14.38 5.02
CA PRO A 116 -8.29 -13.91 3.73
C PRO A 116 -9.62 -14.54 3.35
N HIS A 117 -10.57 -13.72 2.92
CA HIS A 117 -11.85 -14.15 2.37
C HIS A 117 -11.92 -13.79 0.88
N PRO A 118 -11.28 -14.59 -0.01
CA PRO A 118 -11.20 -14.29 -1.44
C PRO A 118 -12.53 -14.49 -2.18
N ASN A 119 -13.55 -15.06 -1.53
CA ASN A 119 -14.85 -15.28 -2.14
C ASN A 119 -15.59 -13.93 -2.28
N PRO A 120 -15.87 -13.45 -3.51
CA PRO A 120 -16.60 -12.20 -3.74
C PRO A 120 -18.08 -12.29 -3.34
N HIS A 121 -18.58 -13.51 -3.08
CA HIS A 121 -19.91 -13.80 -2.55
C HIS A 121 -19.78 -14.54 -1.21
N PRO A 122 -19.33 -13.86 -0.15
CA PRO A 122 -19.22 -14.50 1.15
C PRO A 122 -20.61 -14.93 1.61
N ASP A 123 -20.79 -16.24 1.80
CA ASP A 123 -21.97 -16.74 2.49
C ASP A 123 -21.91 -16.24 3.94
N GLY A 124 -23.02 -15.66 4.40
CA GLY A 124 -23.17 -15.31 5.81
C GLY A 124 -23.11 -16.56 6.69
N PRO A 125 -22.81 -16.43 7.99
CA PRO A 125 -22.95 -17.55 8.90
C PRO A 125 -24.39 -18.09 8.85
N GLU A 126 -24.57 -19.41 8.97
CA GLU A 126 -25.89 -20.06 8.95
C GLU A 126 -26.83 -19.48 10.01
N GLU A 127 -26.27 -18.99 11.13
CA GLU A 127 -26.98 -18.24 12.16
C GLU A 127 -26.43 -16.80 12.28
N PRO A 128 -27.28 -15.79 12.51
CA PRO A 128 -26.85 -14.42 12.75
C PRO A 128 -25.88 -14.36 13.96
N SER A 129 -24.66 -13.90 13.73
CA SER A 129 -23.63 -13.77 14.78
C SER A 129 -23.89 -12.59 15.74
N MET A 130 -24.81 -11.69 15.39
CA MET A 130 -25.13 -10.51 16.19
C MET A 130 -26.41 -10.75 17.00
N PRO A 131 -26.37 -10.66 18.35
CA PRO A 131 -27.56 -10.74 19.16
C PRO A 131 -28.52 -9.55 18.83
N PRO A 132 -29.84 -9.78 18.73
CA PRO A 132 -30.80 -8.72 18.48
C PRO A 132 -30.66 -7.58 19.51
N GLY A 133 -30.51 -6.34 19.04
CA GLY A 133 -30.69 -5.15 19.89
C GLY A 133 -29.44 -4.34 20.29
N HIS A 134 -28.31 -4.46 19.58
CA HIS A 134 -27.09 -3.66 19.88
C HIS A 134 -26.77 -2.57 18.85
N ALA A 135 -27.73 -2.18 18.01
CA ALA A 135 -27.63 -0.91 17.30
C ALA A 135 -28.16 0.19 18.24
N ARG A 136 -27.25 0.97 18.84
CA ARG A 136 -27.57 2.28 19.40
C ARG A 136 -27.41 3.34 18.34
#